data_AF-A0A7H0KC23-F1
#
_entry.id   AF-A0A7H0KC23-F1
#
_cell.length_a   1.000
_cell.length_b   1.000
_cell.length_c   1.000
_cell.angle_alpha   90.00
_cell.angle_beta   90.00
_cell.angle_gamma   90.00
#
_symmetry.space_group_name_H-M   'P 1'
#
loop_
_entity.id
_entity.type
_entity.pdbx_description
1 polymer ?
#
loop_
_entity_poly.entity_id
_entity_poly.type
_entity_poly.pdbx_seq_one_letter_code
_entity_poly.pdbx_strand_id
1 'polypeptide(L)' 'MTRAYRRKIQILAAARDEQDLRRVKSLHLERLQGNRSGTSSIRITKQFRLVIRFETGEDGRIAVVIELVDYH' A
#
# COMPACT_ATOMS: atom_id res chain seq x y z
N MET A 1 -1.30 9.48 -14.32
CA MET A 1 -0.66 8.63 -13.29
C MET A 1 -0.38 9.38 -11.98
N THR A 2 0.28 10.54 -12.02
CA THR A 2 0.77 11.30 -10.84
C THR A 2 -0.30 11.69 -9.82
N ARG A 3 -1.50 12.11 -10.27
CA ARG A 3 -2.60 12.50 -9.36
C ARG A 3 -3.13 11.31 -8.55
N ALA A 4 -3.30 10.15 -9.20
CA ALA A 4 -3.74 8.93 -8.53
C ALA A 4 -2.70 8.48 -7.50
N TYR A 5 -1.42 8.44 -7.91
CA TYR A 5 -0.31 8.11 -7.02
C TYR A 5 -0.29 9.02 -5.78
N ARG A 6 -0.28 10.35 -5.95
CA ARG A 6 -0.26 11.31 -4.83
C ARG A 6 -1.43 11.10 -3.87
N ARG A 7 -2.64 10.86 -4.40
CA ARG A 7 -3.82 10.58 -3.57
C ARG A 7 -3.65 9.30 -2.74
N LYS A 8 -3.04 8.24 -3.30
CA LYS A 8 -2.78 7.00 -2.57
C LYS A 8 -1.71 7.19 -1.49
N ILE A 9 -0.65 7.93 -1.77
CA ILE A 9 0.36 8.28 -0.76
C ILE A 9 -0.25 9.09 0.38
N GLN A 10 -1.11 10.07 0.09
CA GLN A 10 -1.81 10.83 1.14
C GLN A 10 -2.70 9.93 2.02
N ILE A 11 -3.38 8.94 1.44
CA ILE A 11 -4.17 7.96 2.20
C ILE A 11 -3.25 7.11 3.10
N LEU A 12 -2.11 6.65 2.57
CA LEU A 12 -1.13 5.89 3.36
C LEU A 12 -0.59 6.72 4.53
N ALA A 13 -0.24 7.98 4.30
CA ALA A 13 0.31 8.88 5.31
C ALA A 13 -0.72 9.29 6.38
N ALA A 14 -2.01 9.28 6.05
CA ALA A 14 -3.08 9.65 6.97
C ALA A 14 -3.61 8.47 7.81
N ALA A 15 -3.30 7.23 7.42
CA ALA A 15 -3.75 6.05 8.14
C ALA A 15 -2.95 5.85 9.43
N ARG A 16 -3.64 5.53 10.52
CA ARG A 16 -2.99 5.25 11.81
C ARG A 16 -2.50 3.82 11.91
N ASP A 17 -3.19 2.91 11.24
CA ASP A 17 -2.87 1.49 11.23
C ASP A 17 -3.26 0.79 9.91
N GLU A 18 -2.97 -0.50 9.83
CA GLU A 18 -3.32 -1.36 8.70
C GLU A 18 -4.86 -1.50 8.55
N GLN A 19 -5.62 -1.36 9.62
CA GLN A 19 -7.08 -1.53 9.61
C GLN A 19 -7.76 -0.34 8.91
N ASP A 20 -7.28 0.88 9.13
CA ASP A 20 -7.72 2.06 8.38
C ASP A 20 -7.55 1.86 6.87
N LEU A 21 -6.40 1.35 6.45
CA LEU A 21 -6.12 1.08 5.03
C LEU A 21 -7.02 -0.02 4.46
N ARG A 22 -7.31 -1.07 5.23
CA ARG A 22 -8.25 -2.13 4.81
C ARG A 22 -9.67 -1.60 4.58
N ARG A 23 -10.08 -0.55 5.30
CA ARG A 23 -11.41 0.08 5.13
C ARG A 23 -11.50 0.91 3.85
N VAL A 24 -10.37 1.39 3.32
CA VAL A 24 -10.35 2.17 2.08
C VAL A 24 -10.45 1.25 0.86
N LYS A 25 -11.68 0.97 0.44
CA LYS A 25 -12.00 0.09 -0.71
C LYS A 25 -11.18 0.41 -1.97
N SER A 26 -10.93 1.69 -2.24
CA SER A 26 -10.18 2.12 -3.42
C SER A 26 -8.71 1.67 -3.43
N LEU A 27 -8.14 1.27 -2.30
CA LEU A 27 -6.77 0.75 -2.23
C LEU A 27 -6.67 -0.67 -2.76
N HIS A 28 -7.74 -1.47 -2.72
CA HIS A 28 -7.67 -2.90 -3.03
C HIS A 28 -6.45 -3.56 -2.35
N LEU A 29 -6.33 -3.35 -1.04
CA LEU A 29 -5.19 -3.81 -0.26
C LEU A 29 -5.19 -5.34 -0.22
N GLU A 30 -4.16 -5.93 -0.83
CA GLU A 30 -4.02 -7.38 -0.97
C GLU A 30 -2.68 -7.83 -0.38
N ARG A 31 -2.67 -8.80 0.52
CA ARG A 31 -1.43 -9.40 1.03
C ARG A 31 -0.81 -10.28 -0.05
N LEU A 32 0.48 -10.11 -0.30
CA LEU A 32 1.22 -10.95 -1.23
C LEU A 32 1.71 -12.21 -0.53
N GLN A 33 1.83 -13.30 -1.29
CA GLN A 33 2.18 -14.63 -0.80
C GLN A 33 3.50 -15.12 -1.44
N GLY A 34 3.99 -16.28 -1.00
CA GLY A 34 5.22 -16.89 -1.51
C GLY A 34 6.45 -16.04 -1.23
N ASN A 35 7.29 -15.83 -2.24
CA ASN A 35 8.55 -15.05 -2.16
C ASN A 35 8.33 -13.58 -1.74
N ARG A 36 7.08 -13.10 -1.75
CA ARG A 36 6.71 -11.73 -1.36
C ARG A 36 5.90 -11.69 -0.06
N SER A 37 5.87 -12.80 0.68
CA SER A 37 5.26 -12.85 2.01
C SER A 37 5.76 -11.70 2.89
N GLY A 38 4.85 -11.14 3.70
CA GLY A 38 5.13 -9.96 4.52
C GLY A 38 5.00 -8.62 3.80
N THR A 39 4.68 -8.61 2.50
CA THR A 39 4.33 -7.39 1.75
C THR A 39 2.86 -7.39 1.33
N SER A 40 2.35 -6.23 0.94
CA SER A 40 0.99 -6.04 0.45
C SER A 40 1.00 -5.14 -0.77
N SER A 41 0.02 -5.28 -1.66
CA SER A 41 -0.16 -4.40 -2.81
C SER A 41 -1.35 -3.47 -2.63
N ILE A 42 -1.23 -2.24 -3.14
CA ILE A 42 -2.34 -1.29 -3.30
C ILE A 42 -2.46 -0.84 -4.74
N ARG A 43 -3.70 -0.64 -5.20
CA ARG A 43 -4.03 -0.20 -6.53
C ARG A 43 -3.84 1.31 -6.70
N ILE A 44 -3.01 1.69 -7.67
CA ILE A 44 -2.91 3.08 -8.14
C ILE A 44 -3.87 3.29 -9.32
N THR A 45 -3.81 2.42 -10.33
CA THR A 45 -4.70 2.42 -11.49
C THR A 45 -5.09 0.99 -11.88
N LYS A 46 -5.72 0.78 -13.04
CA LYS A 46 -5.97 -0.58 -13.55
C LYS A 46 -4.67 -1.34 -13.85
N GLN A 47 -3.62 -0.62 -14.28
CA GLN A 47 -2.33 -1.18 -14.69
C GLN A 47 -1.34 -1.19 -13.52
N PHE A 48 -1.30 -0.14 -12.71
CA PHE A 48 -0.23 0.01 -11.72
C PHE A 48 -0.67 -0.31 -10.29
N ARG A 49 0.18 -1.05 -9.57
CA ARG A 49 0.09 -1.26 -8.12
C ARG A 49 1.36 -0.78 -7.42
N LEU A 50 1.23 -0.32 -6.19
CA LEU A 50 2.37 -0.16 -5.28
C LEU A 50 2.47 -1.37 -4.38
N VAL A 51 3.68 -1.84 -4.15
CA VAL A 51 3.97 -2.81 -3.09
C VAL A 51 4.47 -2.06 -1.88
N ILE A 52 3.87 -2.38 -0.74
CA ILE A 52 4.17 -1.81 0.55
C ILE A 52 4.48 -2.91 1.56
N ARG A 53 5.27 -2.58 2.58
CA ARG A 53 5.47 -3.41 3.77
C ARG A 53 5.05 -2.61 4.98
N PHE A 54 4.42 -3.31 5.92
CA PHE A 54 4.12 -2.73 7.23
C PHE A 54 5.27 -3.04 8.17
N GLU A 55 5.81 -2.01 8.80
CA GLU A 55 6.86 -2.13 9.81
C GLU A 55 6.33 -1.52 11.11
N THR A 56 6.61 -2.18 12.23
CA THR A 56 6.25 -1.69 13.57
C THR A 56 7.53 -1.28 14.26
N GLY A 57 7.68 0.01 14.54
CA GLY A 57 8.75 0.58 15.36
C GLY A 57 8.24 1.05 16.71
N GLU A 58 9.10 1.72 17.47
CA GLU A 58 8.76 2.29 18.79
C GLU A 58 7.64 3.34 18.71
N ASP A 59 7.61 4.12 17.63
CA ASP A 59 6.62 5.18 17.38
C ASP A 59 5.32 4.67 16.73
N GLY A 60 5.17 3.35 16.56
CA GLY A 60 3.97 2.74 15.99
C GLY A 60 4.21 2.05 14.65
N ARG A 61 3.11 1.87 13.89
CA ARG A 61 3.10 1.05 12.68
C ARG A 61 3.05 1.89 11.41
N ILE A 62 4.09 1.81 10.59
CA ILE A 62 4.23 2.58 9.35
C ILE A 62 4.09 1.69 8.11
N ALA A 63 3.71 2.30 6.99
CA ALA A 63 3.71 1.68 5.67
C ALA A 63 4.92 2.16 4.87
N VAL A 64 5.86 1.26 4.57
CA VAL A 64 7.02 1.50 3.73
C VAL A 64 6.67 1.15 2.29
N VAL A 65 6.83 2.09 1.37
CA VAL A 65 6.65 1.83 -0.07
C VAL A 65 7.92 1.18 -0.61
N ILE A 66 7.80 -0.03 -1.15
CA ILE A 66 8.94 -0.80 -1.67
C ILE A 66 9.13 -0.53 -3.16
N GLU A 67 8.06 -0.63 -3.93
CA GLU A 67 8.14 -0.54 -5.39
C GLU A 67 6.80 -0.19 -6.03
N LEU A 68 6.88 0.29 -7.27
CA LEU A 68 5.75 0.41 -8.18
C LEU A 68 5.88 -0.68 -9.24
N VAL A 69 4.83 -1.49 -9.39
CA VAL A 69 4.77 -2.56 -10.38
C VAL A 69 3.71 -2.29 -11.44
N ASP A 70 4.03 -2.67 -12.67
CA ASP A 70 3.05 -2.82 -13.74
C ASP A 70 2.39 -4.20 -13.62
N TYR A 71 1.07 -4.22 -13.73
CA TYR A 71 0.22 -5.39 -13.63
C TYR A 71 -0.39 -5.59 -15.03
N HIS A 72 0.42 -6.17 -15.93
CA HIS A 72 0.09 -6.55 -17.30
C HIS A 72 0.63 -7.95 -17.60
#